data_AF-A0A6J2YNK6-F1
#
_entry.id   AF-A0A6J2YNK6-F1
#
_cell.length_a   1.000
_cell.length_b   1.000
_cell.length_c   1.000
_cell.angle_alpha   90.00
_cell.angle_beta   90.00
_cell.angle_gamma   90.00
#
_symmetry.space_group_name_H-M   'P 1'
#
loop_
_entity.id
_entity.type
_entity.pdbx_description
1 polymer ?
#
loop_
_entity_poly.entity_id
_entity_poly.type
_entity_poly.pdbx_seq_one_letter_code
_entity_poly.pdbx_strand_id
1 'polypeptide(L)'
;MGSEHEVLLYYTEVCWLVRGQVLKQLFELRTEVLLFLKDKGNSLSEYLKSEDLVRGLAYLADIFTQLNEINLSLQGSAVTIVDASERLKAFICKLPLWKRKVESGNFANFPMFEELIAQGDGNTISKMLQKEVSKHLDTLQTSFEGYFNLESL
;
A
#
# COMPACT_ATOMS: atom_id res chain seq x y z
N MET A 1 3.09 -12.54 -25.82
CA MET A 1 3.30 -12.18 -24.41
C MET A 1 2.25 -11.15 -24.07
N GLY A 2 1.09 -11.58 -23.58
CA GLY A 2 -0.04 -10.70 -23.26
C GLY A 2 0.11 -10.21 -21.82
N SER A 3 0.01 -8.90 -21.62
CA SER A 3 -0.10 -8.28 -20.30
C SER A 3 -1.45 -8.66 -19.68
N GLU A 4 -1.48 -9.01 -18.38
CA GLU A 4 -2.73 -9.27 -17.64
C GLU A 4 -3.59 -8.00 -17.47
N HIS A 5 -3.05 -6.82 -17.78
CA HIS A 5 -3.75 -5.55 -17.69
C HIS A 5 -3.77 -4.85 -19.06
N GLU A 6 -4.87 -5.04 -19.80
CA GLU A 6 -5.11 -4.41 -21.11
C GLU A 6 -5.84 -3.06 -21.03
N VAL A 7 -6.40 -2.71 -19.86
CA VAL A 7 -7.29 -1.54 -19.72
C VAL A 7 -6.81 -0.62 -18.59
N LEU A 8 -6.61 0.66 -18.93
CA LEU A 8 -6.39 1.73 -17.98
C LEU A 8 -7.69 1.99 -17.20
N LEU A 9 -7.67 1.83 -15.87
CA LEU A 9 -8.83 2.09 -15.00
C LEU A 9 -9.08 3.60 -14.91
N TYR A 10 -9.88 4.15 -15.83
CA TYR A 10 -10.41 5.50 -15.70
C TYR A 10 -11.85 5.50 -15.16
N TYR A 11 -12.00 6.21 -14.04
CA TYR A 11 -13.24 6.69 -13.40
C TYR A 11 -14.21 5.63 -12.84
N THR A 12 -14.13 5.40 -11.53
CA THR A 12 -15.28 4.96 -10.72
C THR A 12 -15.59 6.04 -9.68
N GLU A 13 -16.86 6.14 -9.26
CA GLU A 13 -17.38 7.19 -8.35
C GLU A 13 -16.67 7.24 -6.98
N VAL A 14 -15.80 6.27 -6.69
CA VAL A 14 -15.00 6.19 -5.47
C VAL A 14 -13.53 6.47 -5.81
N CYS A 15 -13.18 7.76 -5.88
CA CYS A 15 -11.86 8.27 -6.26
C CYS A 15 -10.67 7.62 -5.52
N TRP A 16 -10.88 7.01 -4.36
CA TRP A 16 -9.80 6.47 -3.52
C TRP A 16 -9.50 5.00 -3.86
N LEU A 17 -10.49 4.24 -4.36
CA LEU A 17 -10.27 2.88 -4.88
C LEU A 17 -9.38 2.93 -6.12
N VAL A 18 -9.69 3.85 -7.06
CA VAL A 18 -8.91 4.05 -8.29
C VAL A 18 -7.46 4.42 -7.96
N ARG A 19 -7.23 5.29 -6.97
CA ARG A 19 -5.86 5.68 -6.58
C ARG A 19 -5.04 4.52 -6.03
N GLY A 20 -5.64 3.66 -5.21
CA GLY A 20 -4.96 2.47 -4.71
C GLY A 20 -4.65 1.46 -5.81
N GLN A 21 -5.61 1.25 -6.72
CA GLN A 21 -5.43 0.37 -7.88
C GLN A 21 -4.35 0.89 -8.84
N VAL A 22 -4.29 2.20 -9.08
CA VAL A 22 -3.26 2.82 -9.91
C VAL A 22 -1.87 2.64 -9.30
N LEU A 23 -1.72 2.75 -7.98
CA LEU A 23 -0.42 2.51 -7.32
C LEU A 23 0.02 1.05 -7.45
N LYS A 24 -0.90 0.10 -7.28
CA LYS A 24 -0.63 -1.33 -7.50
C LYS A 24 -0.22 -1.61 -8.94
N GLN A 25 -1.00 -1.13 -9.92
CA GLN A 25 -0.68 -1.30 -11.35
C GLN A 25 0.64 -0.63 -11.73
N LEU A 26 0.92 0.57 -11.20
CA LEU A 26 2.19 1.25 -11.42
C LEU A 26 3.36 0.42 -10.88
N PHE A 27 3.17 -0.22 -9.73
CA PHE A 27 4.19 -1.10 -9.15
C PHE A 27 4.40 -2.36 -9.98
N GLU A 28 3.34 -2.99 -10.47
CA GLU A 28 3.39 -4.18 -11.33
C GLU A 28 4.10 -3.85 -12.67
N LEU A 29 3.76 -2.71 -13.28
CA LEU A 29 4.31 -2.24 -14.55
C LEU A 29 5.60 -1.39 -14.41
N ARG A 30 6.23 -1.39 -13.23
CA ARG A 30 7.36 -0.48 -12.94
C ARG A 30 8.51 -0.62 -13.92
N THR A 31 8.74 -1.81 -14.46
CA THR A 31 9.83 -2.10 -15.40
C THR A 31 9.55 -1.47 -16.77
N GLU A 32 8.34 -1.62 -17.27
CA GLU A 32 7.84 -1.06 -18.51
C GLU A 32 7.79 0.46 -18.43
N VAL A 33 7.30 1.01 -17.32
CA VAL A 33 7.26 2.44 -17.05
C VAL A 33 8.68 3.01 -16.98
N LEU A 34 9.63 2.31 -16.34
CA LEU A 34 11.03 2.71 -16.31
C LEU A 34 11.64 2.76 -17.73
N LEU A 35 11.39 1.75 -18.56
CA LEU A 35 11.85 1.72 -19.95
C LEU A 35 11.26 2.86 -20.78
N PHE A 36 9.95 3.10 -20.63
CA PHE A 36 9.26 4.21 -21.28
C PHE A 36 9.83 5.57 -20.87
N LEU A 37 10.07 5.80 -19.57
CA LEU A 37 10.63 7.06 -19.09
C LEU A 37 12.07 7.29 -19.57
N LYS A 38 12.86 6.22 -19.69
CA LYS A 38 14.20 6.28 -20.29
C LYS A 38 14.15 6.66 -21.76
N ASP A 39 13.25 6.08 -22.55
CA ASP A 39 13.04 6.43 -23.96
C ASP A 39 12.68 7.92 -24.11
N LYS A 40 11.87 8.45 -23.19
CA LYS A 40 11.49 9.87 -23.17
C LYS A 40 12.53 10.81 -22.58
N GLY A 41 13.67 10.31 -22.09
CA GLY A 41 14.68 11.13 -21.42
C GLY A 41 14.16 11.85 -20.17
N ASN A 42 13.16 11.28 -19.50
CA ASN A 42 12.49 11.90 -18.37
C ASN A 42 13.25 11.62 -17.07
N SER A 43 13.50 12.67 -16.26
CA SER A 43 14.22 12.56 -14.98
C SER A 43 13.55 11.62 -13.96
N LEU A 44 12.25 11.34 -14.10
CA LEU A 44 11.53 10.35 -13.30
C LEU A 44 12.13 8.94 -13.40
N SER A 45 12.85 8.62 -14.48
CA SER A 45 13.54 7.33 -14.60
C SER A 45 14.61 7.14 -13.54
N GLU A 46 15.22 8.21 -13.03
CA GLU A 46 16.23 8.09 -11.96
C GLU A 46 15.59 7.70 -10.63
N TYR A 47 14.36 8.15 -10.36
CA TYR A 47 13.63 7.80 -9.14
C TYR A 47 13.22 6.33 -9.14
N LEU A 48 12.76 5.79 -10.27
CA LEU A 48 12.40 4.37 -10.40
C LEU A 48 13.60 3.40 -10.44
N LYS A 49 14.84 3.91 -10.50
CA LYS A 49 16.05 3.10 -10.29
C LYS A 49 16.44 2.95 -8.82
N SER A 50 15.99 3.87 -7.97
CA SER A 50 16.34 3.84 -6.55
C SER A 50 15.63 2.69 -5.85
N GLU A 51 16.40 1.75 -5.30
CA GLU A 51 15.83 0.60 -4.59
C GLU A 51 14.93 1.03 -3.44
N ASP A 52 15.33 2.03 -2.66
CA ASP A 52 14.54 2.51 -1.52
C ASP A 52 13.21 3.13 -1.97
N LEU A 53 13.17 3.80 -3.13
CA LEU A 53 11.92 4.33 -3.67
C LEU A 53 11.02 3.22 -4.23
N VAL A 54 11.60 2.25 -4.93
CA VAL A 54 10.84 1.10 -5.46
C VAL A 54 10.28 0.25 -4.32
N ARG A 55 11.05 0.04 -3.25
CA ARG A 55 10.60 -0.60 -2.02
C ARG A 55 9.51 0.23 -1.32
N GLY A 56 9.67 1.54 -1.24
CA GLY A 56 8.63 2.44 -0.72
C GLY A 56 7.33 2.38 -1.54
N LEU A 57 7.44 2.30 -2.87
CA LEU A 57 6.30 2.13 -3.77
C LEU A 57 5.58 0.79 -3.55
N ALA A 58 6.34 -0.29 -3.33
CA ALA A 58 5.78 -1.61 -3.00
C ALA A 58 4.97 -1.58 -1.71
N TYR A 59 5.53 -0.96 -0.65
CA TYR A 59 4.81 -0.76 0.61
C TYR A 59 3.53 0.05 0.41
N LEU A 60 3.58 1.13 -0.38
CA LEU A 60 2.39 1.92 -0.71
C LEU A 60 1.35 1.07 -1.45
N ALA A 61 1.75 0.28 -2.44
CA ALA A 61 0.84 -0.62 -3.15
C ALA A 61 0.16 -1.61 -2.18
N ASP A 62 0.89 -2.18 -1.23
CA ASP A 62 0.33 -3.10 -0.23
C ASP A 62 -0.65 -2.40 0.73
N ILE A 63 -0.29 -1.26 1.33
CA ILE A 63 -1.18 -0.57 2.28
C ILE A 63 -2.44 -0.03 1.59
N PHE A 64 -2.32 0.45 0.35
CA PHE A 64 -3.50 0.87 -0.42
C PHE A 64 -4.36 -0.32 -0.82
N THR A 65 -3.79 -1.49 -1.07
CA THR A 65 -4.56 -2.72 -1.29
C THR A 65 -5.38 -3.07 -0.05
N GLN A 66 -4.78 -3.03 1.14
CA GLN A 66 -5.48 -3.25 2.42
C GLN A 66 -6.61 -2.23 2.64
N LEU A 67 -6.35 -0.93 2.39
CA LEU A 67 -7.36 0.12 2.49
C LEU A 67 -8.52 -0.10 1.50
N ASN A 68 -8.21 -0.54 0.29
CA ASN A 68 -9.17 -0.85 -0.75
C ASN A 68 -10.06 -2.04 -0.36
N GLU A 69 -9.48 -3.11 0.19
CA GLU A 69 -10.21 -4.28 0.69
C GLU A 69 -11.21 -3.90 1.77
N ILE A 70 -10.82 -3.06 2.73
CA ILE A 70 -11.74 -2.60 3.78
C ILE A 70 -12.81 -1.71 3.19
N ASN A 71 -12.46 -0.75 2.35
CA ASN A 71 -13.46 0.11 1.71
C ASN A 71 -14.50 -0.69 0.93
N LEU A 72 -14.08 -1.69 0.15
CA LEU A 72 -15.00 -2.60 -0.55
C LEU A 72 -15.85 -3.42 0.43
N SER A 73 -15.24 -3.90 1.52
CA SER A 73 -15.98 -4.64 2.55
C SER A 73 -17.06 -3.78 3.20
N LEU A 74 -16.94 -2.45 3.22
CA LEU A 74 -17.93 -1.54 3.80
C LEU A 74 -19.08 -1.20 2.84
N GLN A 75 -18.91 -1.40 1.52
CA GLN A 75 -19.86 -0.98 0.49
C GLN A 75 -20.94 -2.03 0.13
N GLY A 76 -20.94 -3.20 0.79
CA GLY A 76 -21.90 -4.26 0.49
C GLY A 76 -23.32 -3.94 0.94
N SER A 77 -24.33 -4.26 0.13
CA SER A 77 -25.75 -4.00 0.43
C SER A 77 -26.30 -4.72 1.68
N ALA A 78 -25.54 -5.67 2.23
CA ALA A 78 -25.88 -6.44 3.43
C ALA A 78 -25.09 -6.00 4.68
N VAL A 79 -24.28 -4.94 4.61
CA VAL A 79 -23.42 -4.50 5.71
C VAL A 79 -24.21 -3.60 6.65
N THR A 80 -24.36 -4.01 7.91
CA THR A 80 -24.96 -3.16 8.94
C THR A 80 -23.95 -2.16 9.49
N ILE A 81 -24.43 -1.14 10.21
CA ILE A 81 -23.55 -0.17 10.91
C ILE A 81 -22.65 -0.89 11.92
N VAL A 82 -23.16 -1.93 12.59
CA VAL A 82 -22.39 -2.74 13.53
C VAL A 82 -21.29 -3.50 12.80
N ASP A 83 -21.60 -4.16 11.68
CA ASP A 83 -20.59 -4.87 10.86
C ASP A 83 -19.50 -3.91 10.36
N ALA A 84 -19.91 -2.74 9.87
CA ALA A 84 -18.99 -1.71 9.39
C ALA A 84 -18.06 -1.22 10.51
N SER A 85 -18.62 -1.00 11.70
CA SER A 85 -17.89 -0.59 12.88
C SER A 85 -16.85 -1.63 13.30
N GLU A 86 -17.26 -2.90 13.42
CA GLU A 86 -16.37 -3.99 13.79
C GLU A 86 -15.22 -4.17 12.78
N ARG A 87 -15.50 -4.05 11.48
CA ARG A 87 -14.49 -4.14 10.41
C ARG A 87 -13.47 -3.00 10.50
N LEU A 88 -13.94 -1.77 10.69
CA LEU A 88 -13.06 -0.60 10.87
C LEU A 88 -12.22 -0.74 12.14
N LYS A 89 -12.84 -1.09 13.26
CA LYS A 89 -12.16 -1.32 14.54
C LYS A 89 -11.09 -2.39 14.42
N ALA A 90 -11.42 -3.53 13.79
CA ALA A 90 -10.47 -4.60 13.54
C ALA A 90 -9.29 -4.14 12.68
N PHE A 91 -9.52 -3.30 11.66
CA PHE A 91 -8.43 -2.72 10.87
C PHE A 91 -7.53 -1.80 11.69
N ILE A 92 -8.12 -0.87 12.44
CA ILE A 92 -7.36 0.06 13.29
C ILE A 92 -6.48 -0.72 14.28
N CYS A 93 -7.02 -1.78 14.89
CA CYS A 93 -6.25 -2.65 15.79
C CYS A 93 -5.13 -3.45 15.11
N LYS A 94 -5.19 -3.67 13.78
CA LYS A 94 -4.08 -4.31 13.04
C LYS A 94 -2.88 -3.38 12.86
N LEU A 95 -3.07 -2.06 12.74
CA LEU A 95 -2.00 -1.10 12.47
C LEU A 95 -0.86 -1.14 13.52
N PRO A 96 -1.12 -1.15 14.84
CA PRO A 96 -0.08 -1.33 15.86
C PRO A 96 0.67 -2.67 15.75
N LEU A 97 -0.03 -3.74 15.32
CA LEU A 97 0.57 -5.06 15.15
C LEU A 97 1.49 -5.07 13.93
N TRP A 98 1.08 -4.46 12.83
CA TRP A 98 1.89 -4.31 11.63
C TRP A 98 3.12 -3.45 11.90
N LYS A 99 2.99 -2.35 12.64
CA LYS A 99 4.12 -1.53 13.08
C LYS A 99 5.16 -2.35 13.84
N ARG A 100 4.73 -3.09 14.87
CA ARG A 100 5.62 -3.97 15.65
C ARG A 100 6.32 -5.02 14.79
N LYS A 101 5.59 -5.63 13.84
CA LYS A 101 6.17 -6.59 12.90
C LYS A 101 7.23 -5.94 11.99
N VAL A 102 6.94 -4.77 11.43
CA VAL A 102 7.88 -3.98 10.62
C VAL A 102 9.14 -3.65 11.43
N GLU A 103 8.99 -3.21 12.67
CA GLU A 103 10.12 -2.92 13.58
C GLU A 103 10.97 -4.16 13.88
N SER A 104 10.36 -5.35 13.92
CA SER A 104 11.08 -6.63 14.05
C SER A 104 11.65 -7.19 12.74
N GLY A 105 11.47 -6.49 11.61
CA GLY A 105 11.90 -6.96 10.29
C GLY A 105 11.01 -8.02 9.66
N ASN A 106 9.77 -8.15 10.12
CA ASN A 106 8.76 -9.05 9.56
C ASN A 106 7.79 -8.24 8.69
N PHE A 107 7.75 -8.56 7.40
CA PHE A 107 6.97 -7.82 6.41
C PHE A 107 5.79 -8.62 5.83
N ALA A 108 5.42 -9.75 6.45
CA ALA A 108 4.43 -10.69 5.91
C ALA A 108 3.02 -10.14 5.66
N ASN A 109 2.69 -8.94 6.17
CA ASN A 109 1.42 -8.27 5.89
C ASN A 109 1.50 -7.34 4.66
N PHE A 110 2.68 -7.24 4.05
CA PHE A 110 3.01 -6.38 2.90
C PHE A 110 3.73 -7.26 1.86
N PRO A 111 3.01 -8.09 1.09
CA PRO A 111 3.61 -9.10 0.22
C PRO A 111 4.47 -8.52 -0.91
N MET A 112 4.04 -7.44 -1.57
CA MET A 112 4.84 -6.80 -2.62
C MET A 112 6.13 -6.21 -2.04
N PHE A 113 6.05 -5.64 -0.84
CA PHE A 113 7.19 -5.13 -0.11
C PHE A 113 8.14 -6.24 0.34
N GLU A 114 7.62 -7.32 0.92
CA GLU A 114 8.40 -8.48 1.37
C GLU A 114 9.15 -9.15 0.22
N GLU A 115 8.48 -9.32 -0.93
CA GLU A 115 9.07 -9.91 -2.13
C GLU A 115 10.31 -9.11 -2.60
N LEU A 116 10.23 -7.79 -2.65
CA LEU A 116 11.37 -6.95 -3.03
C LEU A 116 12.53 -6.98 -2.04
N ILE A 117 12.23 -7.21 -0.76
CA ILE A 117 13.25 -7.33 0.27
C ILE A 117 13.98 -8.67 0.11
N ALA A 118 13.24 -9.73 -0.20
CA ALA A 118 13.79 -11.06 -0.46
C ALA A 118 14.61 -11.15 -1.76
N GLN A 119 14.30 -10.31 -2.77
CA GLN A 119 15.01 -10.26 -4.04
C GLN A 119 16.31 -9.44 -4.02
N GLY A 120 16.52 -8.62 -2.97
CA GLY A 120 17.68 -7.70 -2.88
C GLY A 120 18.93 -8.33 -2.29
N ASP A 121 20.10 -7.84 -2.71
CA ASP A 121 21.40 -8.22 -2.14
C ASP A 121 21.47 -7.82 -0.66
N GLY A 122 21.36 -8.81 0.24
CA GLY A 122 21.50 -8.62 1.69
C GLY A 122 20.19 -8.70 2.49
N ASN A 123 19.05 -9.01 1.88
CA ASN A 123 17.78 -9.32 2.56
C ASN A 123 17.34 -8.28 3.62
N THR A 124 17.83 -7.04 3.52
CA THR A 124 17.74 -6.03 4.58
C THR A 124 17.29 -4.71 4.00
N ILE A 125 16.25 -4.12 4.60
CA ILE A 125 15.80 -2.77 4.24
C ILE A 125 16.68 -1.70 4.87
N SER A 126 16.75 -0.54 4.21
CA SER A 126 17.30 0.67 4.82
C SER A 126 16.59 0.97 6.15
N LYS A 127 17.36 1.19 7.22
CA LYS A 127 16.82 1.58 8.54
C LYS A 127 15.97 2.85 8.45
N MET A 128 16.29 3.73 7.51
CA MET A 128 15.51 4.94 7.25
C MET A 128 14.13 4.59 6.71
N LEU A 129 14.05 3.72 5.70
CA LEU A 129 12.78 3.28 5.14
C LEU A 129 11.93 2.52 6.16
N GLN A 130 12.54 1.64 6.96
CA GLN A 130 11.85 0.95 8.06
C GLN A 130 11.20 1.94 9.02
N LYS A 131 11.93 2.98 9.41
CA LYS A 131 11.43 4.03 10.31
C LYS A 131 10.27 4.83 9.69
N GLU A 132 10.36 5.16 8.40
CA GLU A 132 9.28 5.86 7.69
C GLU A 132 8.02 5.00 7.58
N VAL A 133 8.16 3.70 7.28
CA VAL A 133 7.02 2.76 7.27
C VAL A 133 6.37 2.67 8.65
N SER A 134 7.15 2.48 9.71
CA SER A 134 6.63 2.43 11.09
C SER A 134 5.93 3.74 11.49
N LYS A 135 6.52 4.89 11.14
CA LYS A 135 5.93 6.21 11.38
C LYS A 135 4.63 6.42 10.60
N HIS A 136 4.58 5.95 9.36
CA HIS A 136 3.38 6.03 8.54
C HIS A 136 2.25 5.21 9.14
N LEU A 137 2.50 3.97 9.59
CA LEU A 137 1.49 3.13 10.25
C LEU A 137 0.94 3.77 11.53
N ASP A 138 1.81 4.41 12.31
CA ASP A 138 1.43 5.17 13.52
C ASP A 138 0.54 6.36 13.17
N THR A 139 0.95 7.15 12.17
CA THR A 139 0.18 8.32 11.69
C THR A 139 -1.17 7.90 11.11
N LEU A 140 -1.20 6.77 10.39
CA LEU A 140 -2.42 6.21 9.83
C LEU A 140 -3.38 5.81 10.95
N GLN A 141 -2.90 5.13 11.98
CA GLN A 141 -3.70 4.77 13.15
C GLN A 141 -4.30 6.01 13.82
N THR A 142 -3.48 6.98 14.19
CA THR A 142 -3.94 8.21 14.85
C THR A 142 -4.95 8.98 13.98
N SER A 143 -4.76 8.97 12.66
CA SER A 143 -5.72 9.58 11.73
C SER A 143 -7.06 8.86 11.78
N PHE A 144 -7.09 7.53 11.70
CA PHE A 144 -8.32 6.75 11.80
C PHE A 144 -9.02 6.93 13.15
N GLU A 145 -8.27 6.94 14.26
CA GLU A 145 -8.82 7.18 15.60
C GLU A 145 -9.41 8.59 15.75
N GLY A 146 -8.82 9.58 15.07
CA GLY A 146 -9.33 10.95 15.02
C GLY A 146 -10.63 11.10 14.22
N TYR A 147 -10.79 10.32 13.14
CA TYR A 147 -12.01 10.32 12.33
C TYR A 147 -13.11 9.41 12.90
N PHE A 148 -12.72 8.28 13.48
CA PHE A 148 -13.62 7.26 13.98
C PHE A 148 -13.22 6.94 15.43
N ASN A 149 -13.93 7.54 16.38
CA ASN A 149 -13.67 7.29 17.80
C ASN A 149 -13.97 5.81 18.11
N LEU A 150 -12.93 5.05 18.48
CA LEU A 150 -12.98 3.61 18.81
C LEU A 150 -13.94 3.24 19.95
N GLU A 151 -14.27 4.20 20.83
CA GLU A 151 -15.25 4.03 21.91
C GLU A 151 -16.69 4.24 21.42
N SER A 152 -16.86 4.97 20.31
CA SER A 152 -18.16 5.18 19.65
C SER A 152 -18.43 4.18 18.51
N LEU A 153 -17.42 3.39 18.15
CA LEU A 153 -17.45 2.26 17.20
C LEU A 153 -17.73 0.94 17.93
#